data_AF-A0A1Y2AW06-F1
#
_entry.id   AF-A0A1Y2AW06-F1
#
_cell.length_a   1.000
_cell.length_b   1.000
_cell.length_c   1.000
_cell.angle_alpha   90.00
_cell.angle_beta   90.00
_cell.angle_gamma   90.00
#
_symmetry.space_group_name_H-M   'P 1'
#
loop_
_entity.id
_entity.type
_entity.pdbx_description
1 polymer ?
#
loop_
_entity_poly.entity_id
_entity_poly.type
_entity_poly.pdbx_seq_one_letter_code
_entity_poly.pdbx_strand_id
1 'polypeptide(L)'
;MTSRLPGGPRLTLQHFVLQSEFIHAYRSAVRATRPLPDSSTRRETLDWLRSDLERLRSIHDLDALNTNLSHFNRTVKIMLPQLGLSGLDEKRGAKLVGQRREAWQRALGL
;
A
#
# COMPACT_ATOMS: atom_id res chain seq x y z
N MET A 1 23.56 -16.95 12.94
CA MET A 1 23.07 -18.32 13.16
C MET A 1 22.10 -18.66 12.05
N THR A 2 22.45 -19.56 11.12
CA THR A 2 21.64 -19.85 9.92
C THR A 2 20.85 -21.13 10.18
N SER A 3 19.52 -21.07 10.19
CA SER A 3 18.68 -22.28 10.25
C SER A 3 18.81 -23.05 8.94
N ARG A 4 19.11 -24.36 9.02
CA ARG A 4 19.41 -25.20 7.87
C ARG A 4 18.20 -26.08 7.54
N LEU A 5 17.64 -25.89 6.35
CA LEU A 5 16.88 -26.94 5.66
C LEU A 5 17.74 -27.41 4.47
N PRO A 6 18.07 -28.72 4.37
CA PRO A 6 18.90 -29.22 3.27
C PRO A 6 18.18 -29.01 1.93
N GLY A 7 18.82 -28.26 1.02
CA GLY A 7 18.32 -28.01 -0.34
C GLY A 7 17.52 -26.72 -0.56
N GLY A 8 17.23 -25.93 0.48
CA GLY A 8 16.49 -24.67 0.38
C GLY A 8 17.36 -23.42 0.17
N PRO A 9 16.77 -22.28 -0.30
CA PRO A 9 17.46 -21.00 -0.35
C PRO A 9 18.02 -20.61 1.02
N ARG A 10 19.26 -20.13 1.06
CA ARG A 10 19.93 -19.71 2.31
C ARG A 10 19.41 -18.35 2.77
N LEU A 11 18.23 -18.33 3.39
CA LEU A 11 17.66 -17.12 3.97
C LEU A 11 18.52 -16.62 5.14
N THR A 12 18.92 -15.36 5.06
CA THR A 12 19.72 -14.66 6.08
C THR A 12 18.85 -13.68 6.87
N LEU A 13 19.34 -13.16 7.98
CA LEU A 13 18.65 -12.12 8.76
C LEU A 13 18.24 -10.92 7.90
N GLN A 14 19.06 -10.52 6.93
CA GLN A 14 18.75 -9.43 6.01
C GLN A 14 17.48 -9.69 5.20
N HIS A 15 17.20 -10.94 4.83
CA HIS A 15 15.95 -11.29 4.13
C HIS A 15 14.73 -11.03 5.01
N PHE A 16 14.81 -11.34 6.31
CA PHE A 16 13.73 -11.08 7.25
C PHE A 16 13.50 -9.59 7.48
N VAL A 17 14.58 -8.81 7.61
CA VAL A 17 14.49 -7.35 7.71
C VAL A 17 13.82 -6.78 6.47
N LEU A 18 14.28 -7.18 5.28
CA LEU A 18 13.76 -6.69 4.01
C LEU A 18 12.28 -7.07 3.80
N GLN A 19 11.86 -8.28 4.17
CA GLN A 19 10.45 -8.67 4.19
C GLN A 19 9.61 -7.76 5.08
N SER A 20 10.12 -7.38 6.25
CA SER A 20 9.43 -6.45 7.17
C SER A 20 9.27 -5.06 6.54
N GLU A 21 10.27 -4.58 5.80
CA GLU A 21 10.22 -3.31 5.10
C GLU A 21 9.20 -3.32 3.96
N PHE A 22 9.12 -4.41 3.18
CA PHE A 22 8.06 -4.59 2.18
C PHE A 22 6.66 -4.53 2.78
N ILE A 23 6.43 -5.21 3.91
CA ILE A 23 5.14 -5.17 4.62
C ILE A 23 4.84 -3.74 5.08
N HIS A 24 5.84 -3.02 5.60
CA HIS A 24 5.70 -1.62 6.00
C HIS A 24 5.36 -0.71 4.82
N ALA A 25 6.05 -0.87 3.69
CA ALA A 25 5.82 -0.13 2.46
C ALA A 25 4.39 -0.37 1.94
N TYR A 26 3.94 -1.63 1.89
CA TYR A 26 2.58 -1.97 1.49
C TYR A 26 1.53 -1.34 2.40
N ARG A 27 1.69 -1.42 3.72
CA ARG A 27 0.79 -0.78 4.68
C ARG A 27 0.76 0.74 4.52
N SER A 28 1.90 1.36 4.20
CA SER A 28 1.97 2.79 3.89
C SER A 28 1.15 3.14 2.66
N ALA A 29 1.32 2.38 1.57
CA ALA A 29 0.56 2.55 0.34
C ALA A 29 -0.97 2.35 0.55
N VAL A 30 -1.36 1.37 1.38
CA VAL A 30 -2.77 1.16 1.76
C VAL A 30 -3.35 2.39 2.47
N ARG A 31 -2.59 3.01 3.37
CA ARG A 31 -3.05 4.24 4.05
C ARG A 31 -3.12 5.42 3.10
N ALA A 32 -2.14 5.53 2.20
CA ALA A 32 -2.06 6.61 1.24
C ALA A 32 -3.21 6.59 0.22
N THR A 33 -3.76 5.42 -0.09
CA THR A 33 -4.92 5.25 -1.01
C THR A 33 -6.28 5.51 -0.36
N ARG A 34 -6.35 5.71 0.97
CA ARG A 34 -7.61 5.99 1.69
C ARG A 34 -8.37 7.24 1.20
N PRO A 35 -7.71 8.35 0.81
CA PRO A 35 -8.41 9.54 0.32
C PRO A 35 -9.03 9.38 -1.07
N LEU A 36 -8.79 8.27 -1.78
CA LEU A 36 -9.43 8.03 -3.07
C LEU A 36 -10.96 8.00 -2.90
N PRO A 37 -11.71 8.83 -3.65
CA PRO A 37 -13.15 9.00 -3.46
C PRO A 37 -13.93 7.76 -3.88
N ASP A 38 -13.53 7.11 -4.98
CA ASP A 38 -14.19 5.92 -5.48
C ASP A 38 -13.64 4.63 -4.84
N SER A 39 -14.57 3.76 -4.43
CA SER A 39 -14.24 2.50 -3.76
C SER A 39 -13.73 1.43 -4.71
N SER A 40 -14.21 1.41 -5.96
CA SER A 40 -13.72 0.50 -7.00
C SER A 40 -12.29 0.86 -7.41
N THR A 41 -12.02 2.13 -7.73
CA THR A 41 -10.68 2.62 -8.08
C THR A 41 -9.69 2.38 -6.95
N ARG A 42 -10.08 2.59 -5.69
CA ARG A 42 -9.22 2.28 -4.54
C ARG A 42 -8.88 0.80 -4.49
N ARG A 43 -9.86 -0.09 -4.70
CA ARG A 43 -9.62 -1.54 -4.69
C ARG A 43 -8.71 -1.97 -5.83
N GLU A 44 -8.96 -1.49 -7.04
CA GLU A 44 -8.12 -1.76 -8.21
C GLU A 44 -6.68 -1.29 -7.99
N THR A 45 -6.50 -0.08 -7.43
CA THR A 45 -5.18 0.44 -7.07
C THR A 45 -4.46 -0.47 -6.05
N LEU A 46 -5.19 -0.95 -5.03
CA LEU A 46 -4.63 -1.86 -4.03
C LEU A 46 -4.28 -3.23 -4.61
N ASP A 47 -5.11 -3.76 -5.51
CA ASP A 47 -4.88 -5.03 -6.18
C ASP A 47 -3.67 -4.92 -7.12
N TRP A 48 -3.54 -3.80 -7.84
CA TRP A 48 -2.35 -3.50 -8.64
C TRP A 48 -1.07 -3.42 -7.80
N LEU A 49 -1.09 -2.65 -6.70
CA LEU A 49 0.05 -2.55 -5.77
C LEU A 49 0.41 -3.91 -5.16
N ARG A 50 -0.60 -4.71 -4.80
CA ARG A 50 -0.39 -6.07 -4.28
C ARG A 50 0.26 -6.97 -5.33
N SER A 51 -0.16 -6.86 -6.59
CA SER A 51 0.42 -7.64 -7.69
C SER A 51 1.92 -7.36 -7.87
N ASP A 52 2.36 -6.13 -7.61
CA ASP A 52 3.77 -5.75 -7.71
C ASP A 52 4.64 -6.49 -6.68
N LEU A 53 4.12 -6.66 -5.47
CA LEU A 53 4.81 -7.39 -4.41
C LEU A 53 4.71 -8.90 -4.58
N GLU A 54 3.56 -9.42 -5.04
CA GLU A 54 3.39 -10.87 -5.24
C GLU A 54 4.35 -11.43 -6.29
N ARG A 55 4.70 -10.64 -7.31
CA ARG A 55 5.73 -11.00 -8.30
C ARG A 55 7.11 -11.28 -7.69
N LEU A 56 7.39 -10.73 -6.51
CA LEU A 56 8.68 -10.85 -5.83
C LEU A 56 8.73 -12.06 -4.87
N ARG A 57 7.63 -12.80 -4.70
CA ARG A 57 7.51 -13.86 -3.69
C ARG A 57 8.56 -14.96 -3.79
N SER A 58 8.97 -15.32 -5.01
CA SER A 58 9.98 -16.36 -5.26
C SER A 58 11.38 -15.80 -5.44
N ILE A 59 11.59 -14.50 -5.26
CA ILE A 59 12.89 -13.86 -5.40
C ILE A 59 13.59 -13.89 -4.03
N HIS A 60 14.83 -14.37 -4.05
CA HIS A 60 15.68 -14.47 -2.86
C HIS A 60 17.02 -13.74 -3.03
N ASP A 61 17.23 -13.05 -4.14
CA ASP A 61 18.39 -12.18 -4.32
C ASP A 61 18.18 -10.86 -3.57
N LEU A 62 19.10 -10.54 -2.66
CA LEU A 62 19.01 -9.36 -1.80
C LEU A 62 19.12 -8.06 -2.58
N ASP A 63 19.96 -8.01 -3.62
CA ASP A 63 20.13 -6.80 -4.42
C ASP A 63 18.87 -6.54 -5.25
N ALA A 64 18.34 -7.57 -5.90
CA ALA A 64 17.06 -7.49 -6.60
C ALA A 64 15.93 -7.04 -5.66
N LEU A 65 15.81 -7.61 -4.46
CA LEU A 65 14.77 -7.23 -3.51
C LEU A 65 14.92 -5.75 -3.05
N ASN A 66 16.14 -5.28 -2.79
CA ASN A 66 16.39 -3.88 -2.42
C ASN A 66 16.04 -2.90 -3.55
N THR A 67 16.45 -3.22 -4.78
CA THR A 67 16.09 -2.43 -5.96
C THR A 67 14.58 -2.37 -6.14
N ASN A 68 13.89 -3.50 -6.00
CA ASN A 68 12.44 -3.57 -6.12
C ASN A 68 11.71 -2.81 -5.00
N LEU A 69 12.20 -2.86 -3.76
CA LEU A 69 11.64 -2.08 -2.66
C LEU A 69 11.77 -0.56 -2.93
N SER A 70 12.95 -0.14 -3.40
CA SER A 70 13.20 1.26 -3.78
C SER A 70 12.30 1.70 -4.93
N HIS A 71 12.13 0.84 -5.93
CA HIS A 71 11.21 1.06 -7.04
C HIS A 71 9.76 1.18 -6.57
N PHE A 72 9.28 0.25 -5.75
CA PHE A 72 7.92 0.25 -5.21
C PHE A 72 7.63 1.56 -4.46
N ASN A 73 8.52 1.96 -3.53
CA ASN A 73 8.37 3.20 -2.78
C ASN A 73 8.33 4.44 -3.68
N ARG A 74 9.17 4.48 -4.72
CA ARG A 74 9.17 5.56 -5.71
C ARG A 74 7.88 5.60 -6.52
N THR A 75 7.41 4.44 -6.98
CA THR A 75 6.16 4.30 -7.74
C THR A 75 4.96 4.79 -6.93
N VAL A 76 4.85 4.36 -5.67
CA VAL A 76 3.83 4.84 -4.72
C VAL A 76 3.93 6.37 -4.60
N LYS A 77 5.12 6.93 -4.38
CA LYS A 77 5.32 8.38 -4.24
C LYS A 77 4.93 9.18 -5.48
N ILE A 78 5.15 8.65 -6.68
CA ILE A 78 4.84 9.33 -7.95
C ILE A 78 3.35 9.21 -8.30
N MET A 79 2.76 8.02 -8.14
CA MET A 79 1.40 7.76 -8.63
C MET A 79 0.31 8.29 -7.70
N LEU A 80 0.52 8.27 -6.37
CA LEU A 80 -0.51 8.73 -5.44
C LEU A 80 -0.95 10.17 -5.66
N PRO A 81 -0.05 11.15 -5.86
CA PRO A 81 -0.42 12.51 -6.25
C PRO A 81 -1.26 12.57 -7.54
N GLN A 82 -0.91 11.75 -8.54
CA GLN A 82 -1.52 11.74 -9.87
C GLN A 82 -2.94 11.14 -9.88
N LEU A 83 -3.23 10.17 -9.01
CA LEU A 83 -4.52 9.50 -8.89
C LEU A 83 -5.64 10.37 -8.25
N GLY A 84 -5.46 11.68 -8.21
CA GLY A 84 -6.50 12.62 -7.75
C GLY A 84 -6.26 13.22 -6.36
N LEU A 85 -5.02 13.28 -5.90
CA LEU A 85 -4.64 14.02 -4.68
C LEU A 85 -4.25 15.48 -4.93
N SER A 86 -4.40 15.99 -6.17
CA SER A 86 -4.24 17.43 -6.49
C SER A 86 -5.24 18.34 -5.74
N GLY A 87 -6.24 17.78 -5.06
CA GLY A 87 -7.24 18.53 -4.28
C GLY A 87 -6.97 18.66 -2.78
N LEU A 88 -5.89 18.03 -2.25
CA LEU A 88 -5.55 18.11 -0.82
C LEU A 88 -4.30 18.99 -0.64
N ASP A 89 -4.48 20.29 -0.87
CA ASP A 89 -3.56 21.34 -0.42
C ASP A 89 -3.45 21.29 1.12
N GLU A 90 -2.22 21.32 1.63
CA GLU A 90 -1.90 21.33 3.06
C GLU A 90 -2.60 22.49 3.81
N LYS A 91 -2.95 23.57 3.11
CA LYS A 91 -3.71 24.71 3.65
C LYS A 91 -5.21 24.49 3.74
N ARG A 92 -5.78 23.48 3.05
CA ARG A 92 -7.19 23.09 3.15
C ARG A 92 -7.26 21.72 3.82
N GLY A 93 -7.26 21.76 5.15
CA GLY A 93 -7.42 20.58 6.00
C GLY A 93 -8.49 19.64 5.46
N ALA A 94 -8.13 18.36 5.41
CA ALA A 94 -8.90 17.25 4.89
C ALA A 94 -10.36 17.27 5.40
N LYS A 95 -11.26 17.91 4.66
CA LYS A 95 -12.68 17.66 4.77
C LYS A 95 -12.97 16.47 3.87
N LEU A 96 -13.23 15.33 4.50
CA LEU A 96 -14.45 14.54 4.36
C LEU A 96 -14.23 13.21 5.10
N VAL A 97 -14.32 13.27 6.42
CA VAL A 97 -14.60 12.12 7.25
C VAL A 97 -16.12 12.00 7.35
N GLY A 98 -16.66 10.91 6.78
CA GLY A 98 -17.96 10.36 7.16
C GLY A 98 -19.19 10.92 6.45
N GLN A 99 -19.44 10.50 5.20
CA GLN A 99 -20.82 10.28 4.78
C GLN A 99 -21.34 9.00 5.46
N ARG A 100 -21.58 9.07 6.77
CA ARG A 100 -22.41 8.09 7.45
C ARG A 100 -23.86 8.46 7.10
N ARG A 101 -24.44 7.72 6.15
CA ARG A 101 -25.87 7.61 5.84
C ARG A 101 -26.78 8.30 6.88
N GLU A 102 -27.23 9.52 6.59
CA GLU A 102 -28.44 10.06 7.23
C GLU A 102 -29.66 9.49 6.50
N ALA A 103 -29.99 8.24 6.83
CA ALA A 103 -31.20 7.56 6.36
C ALA A 103 -32.32 7.57 7.43
N TRP A 104 -32.31 8.53 8.35
CA TRP A 104 -33.32 8.62 9.43
C TRP A 104 -34.14 9.92 9.47
N GLN A 105 -33.87 10.90 8.60
CA GLN A 105 -34.68 12.14 8.55
C GLN A 105 -35.92 12.06 7.62
N ARG A 106 -36.30 10.87 7.15
CA ARG A 106 -37.58 10.64 6.43
C ARG A 106 -38.58 9.75 7.18
N ALA A 107 -38.24 9.29 8.39
CA ALA A 107 -39.10 8.42 9.19
C ALA A 107 -39.87 9.15 10.31
N LEU A 108 -39.60 10.45 10.54
CA LEU A 108 -40.34 11.30 11.46
C LEU A 108 -40.76 12.54 10.69
N GLY A 109 -41.94 12.49 10.08
CA GLY A 109 -42.52 13.61 9.33
C GLY A 109 -42.80 14.80 10.24
N LEU A 110 -41.86 15.75 10.25
CA LEU A 110 -42.05 17.16 10.56
C LEU A 110 -41.26 17.98 9.53
#